data_AF-A0A7X6Z339-F1
#
_entry.id   AF-A0A7X6Z339-F1
#
_cell.length_a   1.000
_cell.length_b   1.000
_cell.length_c   1.000
_cell.angle_alpha   90.00
_cell.angle_beta   90.00
_cell.angle_gamma   90.00
#
_symmetry.space_group_name_H-M   'P 1'
#
loop_
_entity.id
_entity.type
_entity.pdbx_description
1 polymer ?
#
loop_
_entity_poly.entity_id
_entity_poly.type
_entity_poly.pdbx_seq_one_letter_code
_entity_poly.pdbx_strand_id
1 'polypeptide(L)'
;MEGSKMGETISPKCSDNKEVVRIENDLKNITEGILLSARASVENNNSLSMPIGELVTLGAGVASLIPKLRAITQTTSVNNEGLYQLANAGVGDVLKVAKNGNFWGAFITANETSKFAQLQKAELLSASTTIKMPIDPATIMMAVALFSIEQQLGNIAEMAKQILTFLEVEKEAEIEADVEMLINIIAKYKLNWDNEHFITSNHKLVLDIQRT
;
A
#
# COMPACT_ATOMS: atom_id res chain seq x y z
N MET A 1 -68.95 -48.10 -34.40
CA MET A 1 -68.07 -46.91 -34.29
C MET A 1 -68.52 -46.17 -33.04
N GLU A 2 -68.17 -46.72 -31.89
CA GLU A 2 -66.93 -46.43 -31.15
C GLU A 2 -67.02 -45.10 -30.41
N GLY A 3 -67.35 -45.22 -29.13
CA GLY A 3 -66.83 -44.33 -28.10
C GLY A 3 -66.14 -45.20 -27.06
N SER A 4 -64.94 -44.81 -26.63
CA SER A 4 -64.45 -44.83 -25.24
C SER A 4 -62.91 -44.83 -25.17
N LYS A 5 -62.39 -44.01 -24.25
CA LYS A 5 -61.08 -44.08 -23.56
C LYS A 5 -59.81 -43.77 -24.39
N MET A 6 -58.76 -43.11 -23.89
CA MET A 6 -58.38 -42.57 -22.58
C MET A 6 -57.49 -41.33 -22.80
N GLY A 7 -57.50 -40.42 -21.83
CA GLY A 7 -56.52 -39.34 -21.74
C GLY A 7 -55.14 -39.86 -21.33
N GLU A 8 -54.11 -39.34 -21.99
CA GLU A 8 -52.73 -39.44 -21.55
C GLU A 8 -52.18 -38.02 -21.39
N THR A 9 -52.10 -37.56 -20.14
CA THR A 9 -51.39 -36.33 -19.79
C THR A 9 -49.90 -36.62 -19.73
N ILE A 10 -49.19 -36.33 -20.82
CA ILE A 10 -47.73 -36.23 -20.81
C ILE A 10 -47.32 -34.97 -20.03
N SER A 11 -46.88 -35.17 -18.78
CA SER A 11 -46.15 -34.15 -18.03
C SER A 11 -44.75 -33.99 -18.63
N PRO A 12 -44.32 -32.79 -19.05
CA PRO A 12 -42.93 -32.57 -19.40
C PRO A 12 -42.08 -32.70 -18.14
N LYS A 13 -41.13 -33.64 -18.21
CA LYS A 13 -40.22 -34.03 -17.16
C LYS A 13 -39.35 -32.83 -16.76
N CYS A 14 -39.45 -32.42 -15.51
CA CYS A 14 -38.59 -31.42 -14.87
C CYS A 14 -37.14 -31.97 -14.81
N SER A 15 -36.36 -31.74 -15.86
CA SER A 15 -34.94 -32.14 -15.95
C SER A 15 -33.97 -30.96 -15.96
N ASP A 16 -34.46 -29.76 -16.27
CA ASP A 16 -33.63 -28.57 -16.49
C ASP A 16 -33.02 -28.01 -15.18
N ASN A 17 -33.81 -28.01 -14.10
CA ASN A 17 -33.38 -27.41 -12.83
C ASN A 17 -32.24 -28.17 -12.13
N LYS A 18 -32.01 -29.45 -12.44
CA LYS A 18 -30.94 -30.24 -11.80
C LYS A 18 -29.57 -30.02 -12.43
N GLU A 19 -29.53 -29.75 -13.74
CA GLU A 19 -28.26 -29.44 -14.42
C GLU A 19 -27.81 -28.02 -14.12
N VAL A 20 -28.72 -27.05 -14.10
CA VAL A 20 -28.41 -25.65 -13.75
C VAL A 20 -27.82 -25.55 -12.34
N VAL A 21 -28.44 -26.21 -11.35
CA VAL A 21 -27.94 -26.24 -9.96
C VAL A 21 -26.58 -26.94 -9.85
N ARG A 22 -26.29 -27.90 -10.74
CA ARG A 22 -24.99 -28.59 -10.76
C ARG A 22 -23.89 -27.71 -11.34
N ILE A 23 -24.18 -26.96 -12.40
CA ILE A 23 -23.25 -26.01 -13.03
C ILE A 23 -22.95 -24.85 -12.08
N GLU A 24 -23.94 -24.33 -11.36
CA GLU A 24 -23.73 -23.28 -10.36
C GLU A 24 -22.82 -23.74 -9.20
N ASN A 25 -23.02 -24.98 -8.74
CA ASN A 25 -22.16 -25.57 -7.69
C ASN A 25 -20.73 -25.81 -8.18
N ASP A 26 -20.54 -26.29 -9.42
CA ASP A 26 -19.21 -26.46 -10.01
C ASP A 26 -18.51 -25.10 -10.22
N LEU A 27 -19.23 -24.08 -10.70
CA LEU A 27 -18.70 -22.72 -10.87
C LEU A 27 -18.31 -22.09 -9.53
N LYS A 28 -19.14 -22.29 -8.50
CA LYS A 28 -18.86 -21.85 -7.13
C LYS A 28 -17.60 -22.51 -6.60
N ASN A 29 -17.45 -23.82 -6.78
CA ASN A 29 -16.30 -24.58 -6.29
C ASN A 29 -15.00 -24.19 -7.01
N ILE A 30 -15.06 -23.96 -8.34
CA ILE A 30 -13.94 -23.43 -9.12
C ILE A 30 -13.55 -22.03 -8.64
N THR A 31 -14.54 -21.15 -8.41
CA THR A 31 -14.29 -19.79 -7.93
C THR A 31 -13.68 -19.80 -6.52
N GLU A 32 -14.19 -20.64 -5.62
CA GLU A 32 -13.62 -20.82 -4.29
C GLU A 32 -12.19 -21.38 -4.36
N GLY A 33 -11.91 -22.34 -5.24
CA GLY A 33 -10.56 -22.86 -5.47
C GLY A 33 -9.58 -21.81 -6.01
N ILE A 34 -10.02 -20.96 -6.94
CA ILE A 34 -9.22 -19.84 -7.47
C ILE A 34 -8.97 -18.78 -6.38
N LEU A 35 -9.97 -18.47 -5.55
CA LEU A 35 -9.83 -17.53 -4.44
C LEU A 35 -8.89 -18.08 -3.35
N LEU A 36 -8.98 -19.37 -3.06
CA LEU A 36 -8.12 -20.03 -2.06
C LEU A 36 -6.67 -20.08 -2.53
N SER A 37 -6.45 -20.41 -3.80
CA SER A 37 -5.11 -20.42 -4.41
C SER A 37 -4.53 -19.01 -4.55
N ALA A 38 -5.34 -18.01 -4.89
CA ALA A 38 -4.92 -16.61 -4.87
C ALA A 38 -4.55 -16.13 -3.46
N ARG A 39 -5.31 -16.51 -2.43
CA ARG A 39 -4.97 -16.19 -1.04
C ARG A 39 -3.68 -16.87 -0.59
N ALA A 40 -3.52 -18.16 -0.90
CA ALA A 40 -2.31 -18.91 -0.58
C ALA A 40 -1.07 -18.36 -1.29
N SER A 41 -1.20 -17.85 -2.52
CA SER A 41 -0.08 -17.20 -3.21
C SER A 41 0.28 -15.85 -2.60
N VAL A 42 -0.71 -15.07 -2.13
CA VAL A 42 -0.48 -13.80 -1.42
C VAL A 42 0.23 -14.02 -0.09
N GLU A 43 -0.13 -15.06 0.68
CA GLU A 43 0.53 -15.39 1.95
C GLU A 43 1.96 -15.93 1.78
N ASN A 44 2.27 -16.60 0.66
CA ASN A 44 3.60 -17.16 0.40
C ASN A 44 4.57 -16.18 -0.27
N ASN A 45 4.13 -14.98 -0.64
CA ASN A 45 5.01 -13.97 -1.21
C ASN A 45 5.79 -13.29 -0.08
N ASN A 46 7.12 -13.33 -0.15
CA ASN A 46 8.03 -12.60 0.74
C ASN A 46 7.82 -11.09 0.54
N SER A 47 6.84 -10.53 1.23
CA SER A 47 6.39 -9.15 1.10
C SER A 47 7.07 -8.28 2.16
N LEU A 48 7.55 -7.12 1.74
CA LEU A 48 8.10 -6.12 2.64
C LEU A 48 7.03 -5.08 2.94
N SER A 49 6.64 -4.99 4.22
CA SER A 49 5.67 -3.99 4.68
C SER A 49 6.39 -2.70 5.02
N MET A 50 5.93 -1.60 4.43
CA MET A 50 6.47 -0.26 4.69
C MET A 50 5.31 0.73 4.83
N PRO A 51 5.28 1.55 5.90
CA PRO A 51 4.30 2.60 6.06
C PRO A 51 4.39 3.65 4.95
N ILE A 52 3.25 4.02 4.37
CA ILE A 52 3.19 5.07 3.33
C ILE A 52 3.73 6.42 3.84
N GLY A 53 3.68 6.67 5.15
CA GLY A 53 4.26 7.87 5.76
C GLY A 53 5.80 7.90 5.72
N GLU A 54 6.45 6.74 5.82
CA GLU A 54 7.92 6.60 5.82
C GLU A 54 8.52 6.69 4.41
N LEU A 55 7.71 6.55 3.37
CA LEU A 55 8.10 6.95 2.02
C LEU A 55 8.39 8.45 1.95
N VAL A 56 7.69 9.30 2.71
CA VAL A 56 7.87 10.76 2.62
C VAL A 56 9.19 11.20 3.24
N THR A 57 9.70 10.43 4.21
CA THR A 57 10.96 10.71 4.90
C THR A 57 12.19 10.33 4.07
N LEU A 58 12.05 9.51 3.01
CA LEU A 58 13.12 9.18 2.06
C LEU A 58 13.51 10.33 1.11
N GLY A 59 12.88 11.51 1.24
CA GLY A 59 13.28 12.73 0.56
C GLY A 59 12.48 13.08 -0.70
N ALA A 60 12.92 14.14 -1.40
CA ALA A 60 12.17 14.80 -2.46
C ALA A 60 11.83 13.91 -3.68
N GLY A 61 12.57 12.82 -3.92
CA GLY A 61 12.35 11.91 -5.05
C GLY A 61 11.05 11.10 -4.95
N VAL A 62 10.68 10.69 -3.73
CA VAL A 62 9.52 9.83 -3.45
C VAL A 62 8.26 10.62 -3.09
N ALA A 63 8.39 11.88 -2.68
CA ALA A 63 7.26 12.80 -2.53
C ALA A 63 6.41 12.93 -3.80
N SER A 64 7.02 12.72 -4.98
CA SER A 64 6.32 12.71 -6.28
C SER A 64 5.35 11.54 -6.48
N LEU A 65 5.44 10.47 -5.68
CA LEU A 65 4.54 9.32 -5.73
C LEU A 65 3.25 9.53 -4.93
N ILE A 66 3.26 10.37 -3.89
CA ILE A 66 2.10 10.59 -3.01
C ILE A 66 0.87 11.16 -3.75
N PRO A 67 1.01 12.21 -4.60
CA PRO A 67 -0.12 12.72 -5.39
C PRO A 67 -0.64 11.68 -6.39
N LYS A 68 0.23 10.80 -6.86
CA LYS A 68 -0.10 9.80 -7.86
C LYS A 68 -0.83 8.60 -7.23
N LEU A 69 -0.51 8.19 -6.00
CA LEU A 69 -1.20 7.06 -5.32
C LEU A 69 -2.70 7.34 -5.11
N ARG A 70 -3.10 8.60 -5.05
CA ARG A 70 -4.50 9.02 -4.84
C ARG A 70 -5.38 8.94 -6.09
N ALA A 71 -4.85 8.56 -7.26
CA ALA A 71 -5.54 8.67 -8.54
C ALA A 71 -6.03 7.31 -9.10
N ILE A 72 -7.18 6.83 -8.61
CA ILE A 72 -7.86 5.64 -9.16
C ILE A 72 -8.68 6.07 -10.38
N THR A 73 -8.31 5.60 -11.59
CA THR A 73 -9.05 5.88 -12.83
C THR A 73 -10.12 4.81 -13.07
N GLN A 74 -11.40 5.17 -13.08
CA GLN A 74 -12.47 4.33 -13.63
C GLN A 74 -12.95 4.94 -14.94
N THR A 75 -12.77 4.21 -16.04
CA THR A 75 -13.28 4.60 -17.35
C THR A 75 -14.56 3.82 -17.62
N THR A 76 -15.72 4.45 -17.44
CA THR A 76 -16.98 3.90 -17.93
C THR A 76 -17.30 4.58 -19.26
N SER A 77 -17.05 3.88 -20.37
CA SER A 77 -17.61 4.25 -21.66
C SER A 77 -19.11 3.98 -21.62
N VAL A 78 -19.93 5.03 -21.60
CA VAL A 78 -21.36 4.88 -21.80
C VAL A 78 -21.58 4.74 -23.31
N ASN A 79 -22.19 3.64 -23.74
CA ASN A 79 -22.52 3.45 -25.15
C ASN A 79 -23.59 4.48 -25.54
N ASN A 80 -23.22 5.48 -26.36
CA ASN A 80 -24.08 6.57 -26.80
C ASN A 80 -24.98 6.19 -28.01
N GLU A 81 -25.09 4.92 -28.37
CA GLU A 81 -25.97 4.49 -29.45
C GLU A 81 -27.44 4.80 -29.12
N GLY A 82 -28.02 5.74 -29.85
CA GLY A 82 -29.41 6.19 -29.65
C GLY A 82 -29.59 7.40 -28.73
N LEU A 83 -28.51 8.04 -28.26
CA LEU A 83 -28.62 9.30 -27.51
C LEU A 83 -28.71 10.51 -28.46
N TYR A 84 -29.69 11.37 -28.22
CA TYR A 84 -29.91 12.60 -28.97
C TYR A 84 -30.00 13.78 -28.00
N GLN A 85 -29.31 14.87 -28.35
CA GLN A 85 -29.38 16.16 -27.67
C GLN A 85 -30.39 17.07 -28.37
N LEU A 86 -30.95 18.03 -27.62
CA LEU A 86 -31.94 18.98 -28.13
C LEU A 86 -31.22 20.19 -28.73
N ALA A 87 -31.37 20.43 -30.03
CA ALA A 87 -30.60 21.45 -30.75
C ALA A 87 -31.21 22.87 -30.70
N ASN A 88 -32.51 22.98 -30.41
CA ASN A 88 -33.27 24.23 -30.56
C ASN A 88 -33.95 24.72 -29.28
N ALA A 89 -33.41 24.36 -28.11
CA ALA A 89 -33.88 24.81 -26.80
C ALA A 89 -33.50 26.28 -26.56
N GLY A 90 -34.49 27.13 -26.31
CA GLY A 90 -34.31 28.51 -25.87
C GLY A 90 -34.28 28.66 -24.35
N VAL A 91 -33.87 29.84 -23.86
CA VAL A 91 -33.87 30.15 -22.42
C VAL A 91 -35.32 30.14 -21.89
N GLY A 92 -35.60 29.25 -20.94
CA GLY A 92 -36.93 29.09 -20.35
C GLY A 92 -37.86 28.11 -21.09
N ASP A 93 -37.40 27.47 -22.17
CA ASP A 93 -38.14 26.37 -22.81
C ASP A 93 -37.99 25.09 -21.99
N VAL A 94 -39.10 24.43 -21.64
CA VAL A 94 -39.11 23.16 -20.91
C VAL A 94 -39.75 22.08 -21.78
N LEU A 95 -39.22 20.85 -21.75
CA LEU A 95 -39.84 19.73 -22.47
C LEU A 95 -41.26 19.50 -21.97
N LYS A 96 -42.19 19.35 -22.90
CA LYS A 96 -43.59 19.08 -22.58
C LYS A 96 -43.72 17.68 -22.00
N VAL A 97 -44.23 17.60 -20.78
CA VAL A 97 -44.44 16.33 -20.09
C VAL A 97 -45.84 15.80 -20.38
N ALA A 98 -45.94 14.55 -20.78
CA ALA A 98 -47.19 13.81 -20.92
C ALA A 98 -47.79 13.50 -19.54
N LYS A 99 -49.10 13.27 -19.48
CA LYS A 99 -49.78 12.87 -18.23
C LYS A 99 -49.23 11.57 -17.60
N ASN A 100 -48.48 10.79 -18.36
CA ASN A 100 -47.80 9.56 -17.92
C ASN A 100 -46.34 9.78 -17.48
N GLY A 101 -45.85 11.03 -17.44
CA GLY A 101 -44.48 11.37 -17.04
C GLY A 101 -43.44 11.30 -18.17
N ASN A 102 -43.79 10.83 -19.37
CA ASN A 102 -42.88 10.81 -20.52
C ASN A 102 -42.75 12.19 -21.17
N PHE A 103 -41.63 12.48 -21.81
CA PHE A 103 -41.43 13.73 -22.55
C PHE A 103 -41.95 13.61 -23.98
N TRP A 104 -42.65 14.64 -24.46
CA TRP A 104 -42.98 14.80 -25.86
C TRP A 104 -41.83 15.44 -26.63
N GLY A 105 -41.80 15.24 -27.95
CA GLY A 105 -40.87 15.92 -28.87
C GLY A 105 -41.18 17.41 -29.08
N ALA A 106 -41.62 18.13 -28.04
CA ALA A 106 -41.97 19.54 -28.09
C ALA A 106 -41.65 20.25 -26.77
N PHE A 107 -41.32 21.54 -26.86
CA PHE A 107 -41.14 22.46 -25.74
C PHE A 107 -42.40 23.24 -25.42
N ILE A 108 -42.51 23.63 -24.16
CA ILE A 108 -43.38 24.70 -23.67
C ILE A 108 -42.49 25.93 -23.51
N THR A 109 -42.80 26.98 -24.26
CA THR A 109 -42.15 28.29 -24.13
C THR A 109 -42.81 29.09 -23.01
N ALA A 110 -42.10 30.07 -22.45
CA ALA A 110 -42.60 30.94 -21.37
C ALA A 110 -43.97 31.62 -21.67
N ASN A 111 -44.35 31.74 -22.95
CA ASN A 111 -45.64 32.27 -23.39
C ASN A 111 -46.74 31.19 -23.51
N GLU A 112 -46.57 30.01 -22.90
CA GLU A 112 -47.44 28.83 -22.99
C GLU A 112 -47.63 28.25 -24.42
N THR A 113 -46.84 28.73 -25.38
CA THR A 113 -46.87 28.24 -26.77
C THR A 113 -46.02 26.98 -26.94
N SER A 114 -46.47 26.06 -27.79
CA SER A 114 -45.77 24.79 -28.07
C SER A 114 -44.86 24.91 -29.29
N LYS A 115 -43.58 24.56 -29.15
CA LYS A 115 -42.58 24.51 -30.24
C LYS A 115 -42.05 23.09 -30.40
N PHE A 116 -41.82 22.61 -31.62
CA PHE A 116 -41.23 21.26 -31.81
C PHE A 116 -39.76 21.21 -31.41
N ALA A 117 -39.34 20.09 -30.81
CA ALA A 117 -37.96 19.83 -30.46
C ALA A 117 -37.20 19.21 -31.63
N GLN A 118 -35.99 19.71 -31.91
CA GLN A 118 -35.07 19.14 -32.89
C GLN A 118 -34.05 18.26 -32.16
N LEU A 119 -33.94 17.02 -32.63
CA LEU A 119 -33.02 16.04 -32.10
C LEU A 119 -31.75 16.04 -32.96
N GLN A 120 -30.62 16.32 -32.33
CA GLN A 120 -29.29 16.18 -32.91
C GLN A 120 -28.63 14.99 -32.25
N LYS A 121 -27.93 14.14 -33.01
CA LYS A 121 -27.20 13.00 -32.45
C LYS A 121 -26.21 13.54 -31.40
N ALA A 122 -26.26 12.99 -30.18
CA ALA A 122 -25.32 13.39 -29.15
C ALA A 122 -23.93 12.93 -29.56
N GLU A 123 -22.97 13.86 -29.60
CA GLU A 123 -21.56 13.49 -29.72
C GLU A 123 -21.13 12.67 -28.50
N LEU A 124 -20.08 11.88 -28.65
CA LEU A 124 -19.59 10.96 -27.63
C LEU A 124 -19.40 11.70 -26.30
N LEU A 125 -20.24 11.40 -25.31
CA LEU A 125 -20.11 11.93 -23.95
C LEU A 125 -19.00 11.14 -23.26
N SER A 126 -17.77 11.52 -23.56
CA SER A 126 -16.60 11.08 -22.79
C SER A 126 -16.65 11.76 -21.43
N ALA A 127 -17.36 11.18 -20.46
CA ALA A 127 -17.22 11.55 -19.07
C ALA A 127 -15.87 11.02 -18.55
N SER A 128 -14.79 11.69 -18.92
CA SER A 128 -13.45 11.40 -18.43
C SER A 128 -13.16 12.20 -17.16
N THR A 129 -13.49 11.66 -15.99
CA THR A 129 -12.89 12.15 -14.74
C THR A 129 -11.44 11.72 -14.72
N THR A 130 -10.57 12.62 -15.17
CA THR A 130 -9.14 12.38 -15.30
C THR A 130 -8.46 12.58 -13.95
N ILE A 131 -7.82 11.56 -13.40
CA ILE A 131 -6.57 11.77 -12.69
C ILE A 131 -5.57 10.70 -13.14
N LYS A 132 -4.53 11.14 -13.86
CA LYS A 132 -3.40 10.32 -14.30
C LYS A 132 -2.69 9.70 -13.09
N MET A 133 -2.48 8.38 -13.12
CA MET A 133 -1.51 7.70 -12.25
C MET A 133 -0.25 7.33 -13.07
N PRO A 134 0.83 8.13 -13.05
CA PRO A 134 2.12 7.72 -13.60
C PRO A 134 2.99 7.18 -12.47
N ILE A 135 2.52 6.14 -11.76
CA ILE A 135 3.37 5.39 -10.84
C ILE A 135 3.90 4.18 -11.57
N ASP A 136 5.18 4.22 -11.86
CA ASP A 136 5.92 3.06 -12.34
C ASP A 136 6.23 2.14 -11.14
N PRO A 137 5.78 0.87 -11.16
CA PRO A 137 6.07 -0.11 -10.10
C PRO A 137 7.57 -0.26 -9.82
N ALA A 138 8.43 -0.09 -10.83
CA ALA A 138 9.88 -0.16 -10.63
C ALA A 138 10.38 0.99 -9.74
N THR A 139 9.76 2.17 -9.82
CA THR A 139 10.06 3.29 -8.94
C THR A 139 9.66 3.00 -7.49
N ILE A 140 8.52 2.32 -7.25
CA ILE A 140 8.13 1.87 -5.90
C ILE A 140 9.16 0.86 -5.38
N MET A 141 9.50 -0.16 -6.16
CA MET A 141 10.47 -1.17 -5.75
C MET A 141 11.83 -0.57 -5.41
N MET A 142 12.29 0.40 -6.21
CA MET A 142 13.53 1.13 -5.94
C MET A 142 13.45 1.92 -4.63
N ALA A 143 12.36 2.64 -4.39
CA ALA A 143 12.14 3.36 -3.13
C ALA A 143 12.16 2.42 -1.90
N VAL A 144 11.50 1.26 -2.02
CA VAL A 144 11.47 0.22 -0.98
C VAL A 144 12.85 -0.38 -0.72
N ALA A 145 13.62 -0.64 -1.79
CA ALA A 145 14.99 -1.14 -1.67
C ALA A 145 15.90 -0.12 -0.95
N LEU A 146 15.79 1.16 -1.32
CA LEU A 146 16.53 2.23 -0.66
C LEU A 146 16.16 2.37 0.82
N PHE A 147 14.89 2.26 1.18
CA PHE A 147 14.44 2.27 2.57
C PHE A 147 15.04 1.13 3.39
N SER A 148 15.11 -0.08 2.81
CA SER A 148 15.72 -1.23 3.47
C SER A 148 17.20 -1.02 3.75
N ILE A 149 17.92 -0.38 2.82
CA ILE A 149 19.33 -0.04 2.99
C ILE A 149 19.49 1.01 4.10
N GLU A 150 18.66 2.06 4.11
CA GLU A 150 18.69 3.11 5.14
C GLU A 150 18.49 2.54 6.55
N GLN A 151 17.51 1.66 6.74
CA GLN A 151 17.27 0.97 8.02
C GLN A 151 18.49 0.16 8.48
N GLN A 152 19.13 -0.57 7.57
CA GLN A 152 20.34 -1.33 7.89
C GLN A 152 21.51 -0.41 8.24
N LEU A 153 21.68 0.71 7.52
CA LEU A 153 22.71 1.71 7.82
C LEU A 153 22.49 2.35 9.19
N GLY A 154 21.25 2.67 9.55
CA GLY A 154 20.89 3.19 10.87
C GLY A 154 21.30 2.23 11.99
N ASN A 155 20.99 0.95 11.86
CA ASN A 155 21.37 -0.08 12.82
C ASN A 155 22.90 -0.24 12.95
N ILE A 156 23.62 -0.19 11.82
CA ILE A 156 25.09 -0.25 11.81
C ILE A 156 25.67 0.97 12.54
N ALA A 157 25.14 2.17 12.28
CA ALA A 157 25.59 3.39 12.94
C ALA A 157 25.35 3.34 14.46
N GLU A 158 24.22 2.80 14.90
CA GLU A 158 23.94 2.61 16.32
C GLU A 158 24.92 1.62 16.97
N MET A 159 25.17 0.47 16.34
CA MET A 159 26.12 -0.52 16.83
C MET A 159 27.55 0.04 16.89
N ALA A 160 27.97 0.79 15.88
CA ALA A 160 29.28 1.44 15.87
C ALA A 160 29.42 2.42 17.05
N LYS A 161 28.36 3.15 17.39
CA LYS A 161 28.34 4.04 18.56
C LYS A 161 28.45 3.26 19.87
N GLN A 162 27.77 2.13 19.99
CA GLN A 162 27.87 1.25 21.16
C GLN A 162 29.30 0.71 21.33
N ILE A 163 29.93 0.23 20.24
CA ILE A 163 31.32 -0.24 20.26
C ILE A 163 32.27 0.88 20.69
N LEU A 164 32.11 2.08 20.15
CA LEU A 164 32.98 3.21 20.48
C LEU A 164 32.84 3.60 21.96
N THR A 165 31.61 3.62 22.48
CA THR A 165 31.35 3.90 23.90
C THR A 165 31.94 2.80 24.78
N PHE A 166 31.84 1.53 24.38
CA PHE A 166 32.46 0.41 25.08
C PHE A 166 33.99 0.56 25.15
N LEU A 167 34.63 0.87 24.02
CA LEU A 167 36.09 1.07 23.96
C LEU A 167 36.53 2.28 24.79
N GLU A 168 35.73 3.34 24.83
CA GLU A 168 35.99 4.51 25.67
C GLU A 168 35.96 4.14 27.15
N VAL A 169 34.91 3.43 27.59
CA VAL A 169 34.79 2.96 28.98
C VAL A 169 35.89 1.96 29.35
N GLU A 170 36.22 1.03 28.45
CA GLU A 170 37.30 0.05 28.66
C GLU A 170 38.64 0.75 28.87
N LYS A 171 38.94 1.75 28.03
CA LYS A 171 40.17 2.54 28.13
C LYS A 171 40.20 3.43 29.38
N GLU A 172 39.07 4.03 29.74
CA GLU A 172 38.97 4.82 30.97
C GLU A 172 39.22 3.94 32.20
N ALA A 173 38.64 2.75 32.24
CA ALA A 173 38.83 1.78 33.31
C ALA A 173 40.27 1.24 33.39
N GLU A 174 40.93 1.01 32.25
CA GLU A 174 42.35 0.62 32.20
C GLU A 174 43.24 1.69 32.84
N ILE A 175 43.07 2.95 32.44
CA ILE A 175 43.83 4.08 33.01
C ILE A 175 43.50 4.27 34.50
N GLU A 176 42.24 4.14 34.90
CA GLU A 176 41.82 4.26 36.30
C GLU A 176 42.49 3.18 37.17
N ALA A 177 42.51 1.93 36.71
CA ALA A 177 43.17 0.83 37.41
C ALA A 177 44.68 1.06 37.56
N ASP A 178 45.34 1.54 36.50
CA ASP A 178 46.77 1.89 36.54
C ASP A 178 47.06 3.03 37.52
N VAL A 179 46.22 4.06 37.55
CA VAL A 179 46.34 5.19 38.49
C VAL A 179 46.12 4.72 39.93
N GLU A 180 45.10 3.92 40.20
CA GLU A 180 44.86 3.34 41.53
C GLU A 180 46.04 2.49 42.00
N MET A 181 46.62 1.71 41.09
CA MET A 181 47.80 0.90 41.37
C MET A 181 49.00 1.77 41.74
N LEU A 182 49.28 2.84 40.98
CA LEU A 182 50.37 3.78 41.28
C LEU A 182 50.16 4.48 42.62
N ILE A 183 48.92 4.91 42.93
CA ILE A 183 48.58 5.51 44.23
C ILE A 183 48.85 4.52 45.36
N ASN A 184 48.44 3.26 45.20
CA ASN A 184 48.65 2.20 46.20
C ASN A 184 50.15 1.94 46.44
N ILE A 185 50.95 1.91 45.37
CA ILE A 185 52.41 1.77 45.45
C ILE A 185 53.01 2.95 46.22
N ILE A 186 52.65 4.19 45.88
CA ILE A 186 53.16 5.40 46.56
C ILE A 186 52.79 5.41 48.04
N ALA A 187 51.54 5.07 48.38
CA ALA A 187 51.08 5.03 49.76
C ALA A 187 51.86 4.02 50.60
N LYS A 188 52.14 2.84 50.04
CA LYS A 188 52.91 1.79 50.71
C LYS A 188 54.43 2.03 50.68
N TYR A 189 54.94 2.80 49.73
CA TYR A 189 56.36 3.10 49.59
C TYR A 189 56.94 3.75 50.85
N LYS A 190 56.24 4.73 51.43
CA LYS A 190 56.67 5.40 52.68
C LYS A 190 56.90 4.43 53.85
N LEU A 191 56.13 3.34 53.90
CA LEU A 191 56.22 2.35 54.97
C LEU A 191 57.19 1.20 54.68
N ASN A 192 57.61 1.02 53.43
CA ASN A 192 58.43 -0.11 52.97
C ASN A 192 59.68 0.34 52.19
N TRP A 193 60.13 1.57 52.40
CA TRP A 193 61.24 2.18 51.63
C TRP A 193 62.59 1.52 51.89
N ASP A 194 62.74 0.78 52.99
CA ASP A 194 63.94 0.02 53.36
C ASP A 194 63.88 -1.44 52.88
N ASN A 195 62.74 -1.87 52.32
CA ASN A 195 62.53 -3.24 51.83
C ASN A 195 62.89 -3.36 50.34
N GLU A 196 64.06 -3.95 50.06
CA GLU A 196 64.59 -4.12 48.71
C GLU A 196 63.68 -4.98 47.80
N HIS A 197 63.03 -6.02 48.35
CA HIS A 197 62.10 -6.87 47.61
C HIS A 197 60.84 -6.10 47.20
N PHE A 198 60.33 -5.23 48.07
CA PHE A 198 59.18 -4.39 47.80
C PHE A 198 59.49 -3.36 46.70
N ILE A 199 60.64 -2.70 46.75
CA ILE A 199 61.04 -1.71 45.74
C ILE A 199 61.21 -2.36 44.38
N THR A 200 61.93 -3.48 44.30
CA THR A 200 62.22 -4.15 43.02
C THR A 200 60.95 -4.70 42.37
N SER A 201 60.04 -5.28 43.16
CA SER A 201 58.77 -5.80 42.65
C SER A 201 57.88 -4.68 42.11
N ASN A 202 57.73 -3.58 42.85
CA ASN A 202 56.89 -2.46 42.39
C ASN A 202 57.53 -1.70 41.23
N HIS A 203 58.86 -1.58 41.19
CA HIS A 203 59.55 -0.99 40.06
C HIS A 203 59.23 -1.72 38.75
N LYS A 204 59.18 -3.06 38.78
CA LYS A 204 58.78 -3.85 37.61
C LYS A 204 57.34 -3.58 37.19
N LEU A 205 56.41 -3.51 38.15
CA LEU A 205 55.00 -3.23 37.87
C LEU A 205 54.79 -1.83 37.27
N VAL A 206 55.53 -0.82 37.75
CA VAL A 206 55.51 0.53 37.18
C VAL A 206 56.09 0.57 35.76
N LEU A 207 57.15 -0.20 35.50
CA LEU A 207 57.71 -0.34 34.14
C LEU A 207 56.72 -1.03 33.18
N ASP A 208 55.92 -1.97 33.67
CA ASP A 208 54.88 -2.62 32.87
C ASP A 208 53.79 -1.60 32.47
N ILE A 209 53.31 -0.77 33.41
CA ILE A 209 52.36 0.34 33.13
C ILE A 209 52.95 1.34 32.13
N GLN A 210 54.23 1.70 32.27
CA GLN A 210 54.90 2.64 31.36
C GLN A 210 54.98 2.11 29.91
N ARG A 211 54.89 0.79 29.72
CA ARG A 211 55.00 0.15 28.40
C ARG A 211 53.65 -0.01 27.70
N THR A 212 52.55 0.04 28.45
CA THR A 212 51.16 -0.02 27.94
C THR A 212 50.79 1.31 27.29
#